data_AF-A0A1Z4V853-F1
#
_entry.id   AF-A0A1Z4V853-F1
#
_cell.length_a   1.000
_cell.length_b   1.000
_cell.length_c   1.000
_cell.angle_alpha   90.00
_cell.angle_beta   90.00
_cell.angle_gamma   90.00
#
_symmetry.space_group_name_H-M   'P 1'
#
loop_
_entity.id
_entity.type
_entity.pdbx_description
1 polymer ?
#
loop_
_entity_poly.entity_id
_entity_poly.type
_entity_poly.pdbx_seq_one_letter_code
_entity_poly.pdbx_strand_id
1 'polypeptide(L)'
;MYLFNQLQARGFDKIAIASGTGSYSDDSPHKQSMEAILERFAPYTKLFCEKEWAFTSEKSGLEAFGEWQEWVKDNHPETYHKLKKPIDILIATDALSEGQNLQDADMVINYDIHWNPVRIIQRMGRIDRLGSPNQEIFGINFWPSDNINSYLNLQGRIEQRMAAMKLAGAEVDHQFSDSFAKMAHDEEFDQKMNDLMMRQMQTTWDDIEVSNQGLGFDSLSLERYRQDLLTEFNRDKDKYRQMPKGVYTGFTAVQKSGIDDDLNDNLHDGIIALLGYPAKPAKKLAHQYQVFDLIYIDKSGKLILKNQKEVLDLLTLYKDNERFVPDAVDRGEAVAVAELVNALKTWLTSQAVQEEQMEDGSVKKTMGNETLGILQGLKRGNKASIDRIKQNVTVDGKYQLSNFDLISWVLVTV
;
A
#
# COMPACT_ATOMS: atom_id res chain seq x y z
N MET A 1 -24.03 -0.40 -10.44
CA MET A 1 -25.08 -0.17 -11.46
C MET A 1 -24.60 0.55 -12.72
N TYR A 2 -23.73 1.57 -12.66
CA TYR A 2 -23.30 2.30 -13.87
C TYR A 2 -22.74 1.38 -14.98
N LEU A 3 -21.75 0.53 -14.67
CA LEU A 3 -21.13 -0.36 -15.65
C LEU A 3 -22.14 -1.31 -16.31
N PHE A 4 -23.01 -1.93 -15.51
CA PHE A 4 -24.09 -2.80 -15.97
C PHE A 4 -25.00 -2.10 -17.00
N ASN A 5 -25.48 -0.90 -16.67
CA ASN A 5 -26.34 -0.11 -17.57
C ASN A 5 -25.60 0.27 -18.86
N GLN A 6 -24.30 0.57 -18.77
CA GLN A 6 -23.49 0.98 -19.92
C GLN A 6 -23.18 -0.19 -20.87
N LEU A 7 -23.01 -1.41 -20.35
CA LEU A 7 -22.87 -2.61 -21.16
C LEU A 7 -24.19 -2.95 -21.84
N GLN A 8 -25.29 -2.92 -21.10
CA GLN A 8 -26.63 -3.17 -21.65
C GLN A 8 -26.97 -2.17 -22.77
N ALA A 9 -26.71 -0.88 -22.56
CA ALA A 9 -26.93 0.16 -23.57
C ALA A 9 -26.05 0.00 -24.82
N ARG A 10 -24.91 -0.69 -24.71
CA ARG A 10 -24.01 -1.03 -25.82
C ARG A 10 -24.38 -2.33 -26.53
N GLY A 11 -25.44 -3.01 -26.10
CA GLY A 11 -25.97 -4.22 -26.73
C GLY A 11 -25.36 -5.52 -26.20
N PHE A 12 -24.65 -5.50 -25.07
CA PHE A 12 -24.26 -6.74 -24.40
C PHE A 12 -25.48 -7.37 -23.72
N ASP A 13 -25.66 -8.67 -23.95
CA ASP A 13 -26.69 -9.52 -23.33
C ASP A 13 -26.08 -10.58 -22.40
N LYS A 14 -26.93 -11.31 -21.68
CA LYS A 14 -26.55 -12.33 -20.68
C LYS A 14 -25.59 -11.78 -19.63
N ILE A 15 -25.87 -10.57 -19.18
CA ILE A 15 -25.06 -9.88 -18.19
C ILE A 15 -25.74 -9.91 -16.82
N ALA A 16 -24.93 -10.00 -15.78
CA ALA A 16 -25.42 -9.91 -14.41
C ALA A 16 -24.51 -9.06 -13.53
N ILE A 17 -25.08 -8.50 -12.48
CA ILE A 17 -24.37 -7.78 -11.44
C ILE A 17 -24.65 -8.43 -10.10
N ALA A 18 -23.60 -8.64 -9.32
CA ALA A 18 -23.65 -9.18 -7.98
C ALA A 18 -22.87 -8.26 -7.04
N SER A 19 -23.59 -7.64 -6.10
CA SER A 19 -23.06 -6.64 -5.19
C SER A 19 -23.62 -6.81 -3.78
N GLY A 20 -23.00 -6.18 -2.78
CA GLY A 20 -23.50 -6.22 -1.39
C GLY A 20 -24.91 -5.63 -1.22
N THR A 21 -25.34 -4.77 -2.16
CA THR A 21 -26.70 -4.18 -2.15
C THR A 21 -27.74 -5.07 -2.84
N GLY A 22 -27.31 -6.01 -3.68
CA GLY A 22 -28.17 -6.93 -4.39
C GLY A 22 -27.59 -7.42 -5.72
N SER A 23 -28.35 -8.35 -6.30
CA SER A 23 -27.97 -9.17 -7.45
C SER A 23 -29.06 -9.07 -8.52
N TYR A 24 -28.69 -8.77 -9.76
CA TYR A 24 -29.60 -8.53 -10.88
C TYR A 24 -29.04 -9.12 -12.17
N SER A 25 -29.91 -9.52 -13.10
CA SER A 25 -29.55 -9.94 -14.45
C SER A 25 -30.29 -9.09 -15.49
N ASP A 26 -29.80 -9.09 -16.73
CA ASP A 26 -30.42 -8.41 -17.86
C ASP A 26 -31.84 -8.92 -18.18
N ASP A 27 -32.08 -10.22 -17.96
CA ASP A 27 -33.33 -10.88 -18.26
C ASP A 27 -34.39 -10.80 -17.16
N SER A 28 -34.09 -10.12 -16.04
CA SER A 28 -35.03 -10.00 -14.92
C SER A 28 -34.93 -8.64 -14.21
N PRO A 29 -36.05 -7.91 -14.08
CA PRO A 29 -36.07 -6.64 -13.35
C PRO A 29 -36.07 -6.81 -11.83
N HIS A 30 -36.05 -8.05 -11.31
CA HIS A 30 -36.18 -8.34 -9.89
C HIS A 30 -34.84 -8.76 -9.29
N LYS A 31 -34.65 -8.42 -8.01
CA LYS A 31 -33.49 -8.85 -7.24
C LYS A 31 -33.49 -10.37 -7.12
N GLN A 32 -32.39 -10.99 -7.52
CA GLN A 32 -32.14 -12.43 -7.43
C GLN A 32 -31.23 -12.73 -6.24
N SER A 33 -31.17 -14.01 -5.85
CA SER A 33 -30.11 -14.46 -4.95
C SER A 33 -28.77 -14.50 -5.68
N MET A 34 -27.69 -14.28 -4.94
CA MET A 34 -26.34 -14.36 -5.49
C MET A 34 -26.07 -15.77 -6.04
N GLU A 35 -26.49 -16.80 -5.31
CA GLU A 35 -26.33 -18.20 -5.72
C GLU A 35 -26.98 -18.49 -7.08
N ALA A 36 -28.21 -17.99 -7.33
CA ALA A 36 -28.87 -18.19 -8.61
C ALA A 36 -28.13 -17.56 -9.79
N ILE A 37 -27.44 -16.42 -9.58
CA ILE A 37 -26.58 -15.81 -10.60
C ILE A 37 -25.34 -16.66 -10.83
N LEU A 38 -24.68 -17.13 -9.76
CA LEU A 38 -23.45 -17.92 -9.87
C LEU A 38 -23.70 -19.28 -10.53
N GLU A 39 -24.84 -19.93 -10.25
CA GLU A 39 -25.25 -21.17 -10.92
C GLU A 39 -25.48 -21.02 -12.43
N ARG A 40 -25.89 -19.83 -12.87
CA ARG A 40 -26.09 -19.49 -14.30
C ARG A 40 -24.79 -19.06 -14.98
N PHE A 41 -23.88 -18.44 -14.23
CA PHE A 41 -22.58 -17.96 -14.72
C PHE A 41 -21.54 -19.07 -14.79
N ALA A 42 -21.50 -19.96 -13.79
CA ALA A 42 -20.53 -21.05 -13.70
C ALA A 42 -21.24 -22.40 -13.45
N PRO A 43 -22.09 -22.88 -14.38
CA PRO A 43 -22.90 -24.08 -14.18
C PRO A 43 -22.08 -25.37 -14.04
N TYR A 44 -20.93 -25.51 -14.70
CA TYR A 44 -20.07 -26.68 -14.55
C TYR A 44 -19.55 -26.78 -13.12
N THR A 45 -18.98 -25.71 -12.58
CA THR A 45 -18.50 -25.69 -11.20
C THR A 45 -19.65 -25.75 -10.19
N LYS A 46 -20.63 -24.85 -10.30
CA LYS A 46 -21.66 -24.61 -9.27
C LYS A 46 -22.79 -25.62 -9.26
N LEU A 47 -23.18 -26.14 -10.43
CA LEU A 47 -24.26 -27.12 -10.51
C LEU A 47 -23.71 -28.52 -10.61
N PHE A 48 -22.77 -28.79 -11.52
CA PHE A 48 -22.32 -30.16 -11.77
C PHE A 48 -21.30 -30.67 -10.75
N CYS A 49 -20.26 -29.90 -10.43
CA CYS A 49 -19.19 -30.36 -9.53
C CYS A 49 -19.52 -30.18 -8.04
N GLU A 50 -20.14 -29.05 -7.64
CA GLU A 50 -20.39 -28.73 -6.22
C GLU A 50 -21.63 -29.43 -5.64
N LYS A 51 -22.57 -29.93 -6.46
CA LYS A 51 -23.80 -30.57 -5.99
C LYS A 51 -23.78 -32.07 -6.20
N GLU A 52 -24.49 -32.77 -5.33
CA GLU A 52 -24.70 -34.22 -5.45
C GLU A 52 -25.88 -34.51 -6.37
N TRP A 53 -25.66 -35.40 -7.35
CA TRP A 53 -26.66 -35.84 -8.30
C TRP A 53 -26.76 -37.36 -8.30
N ALA A 54 -27.97 -37.88 -8.51
CA ALA A 54 -28.20 -39.30 -8.80
C ALA A 54 -27.87 -39.62 -10.27
N PHE A 55 -26.74 -39.11 -10.75
CA PHE A 55 -26.23 -39.22 -12.11
C PHE A 55 -24.87 -39.91 -12.10
N THR A 56 -24.64 -40.79 -13.06
CA THR A 56 -23.36 -41.50 -13.25
C THR A 56 -23.01 -41.50 -14.73
N SER A 57 -21.74 -41.24 -15.04
CA SER A 57 -21.19 -41.27 -16.39
C SER A 57 -19.87 -42.05 -16.39
N GLU A 58 -19.60 -42.79 -17.47
CA GLU A 58 -18.29 -43.43 -17.68
C GLU A 58 -17.23 -42.43 -18.17
N LYS A 59 -17.66 -41.29 -18.72
CA LYS A 59 -16.82 -40.17 -19.14
C LYS A 59 -16.50 -39.25 -17.96
N SER A 60 -15.53 -38.35 -18.15
CA SER A 60 -15.09 -37.39 -17.14
C SER A 60 -15.04 -35.96 -17.68
N GLY A 61 -15.00 -34.97 -16.78
CA GLY A 61 -14.87 -33.56 -17.14
C GLY A 61 -16.06 -33.02 -17.96
N LEU A 62 -15.75 -32.23 -18.98
CA LEU A 62 -16.75 -31.60 -19.86
C LEU A 62 -17.63 -32.59 -20.61
N GLU A 63 -17.12 -33.78 -20.93
CA GLU A 63 -17.92 -34.81 -21.61
C GLU A 63 -19.01 -35.37 -20.68
N ALA A 64 -18.65 -35.64 -19.42
CA ALA A 64 -19.60 -36.05 -18.38
C ALA A 64 -20.62 -34.93 -18.08
N PHE A 65 -20.18 -33.68 -18.12
CA PHE A 65 -21.07 -32.53 -17.97
C PHE A 65 -22.11 -32.47 -19.09
N GLY A 66 -21.71 -32.72 -20.35
CA GLY A 66 -22.65 -32.79 -21.48
C GLY A 66 -23.73 -33.85 -21.27
N GLU A 67 -23.36 -35.05 -20.83
CA GLU A 67 -24.32 -36.12 -20.50
C GLU A 67 -25.22 -35.74 -19.31
N TRP A 68 -24.65 -35.11 -18.28
CA TRP A 68 -25.39 -34.61 -17.14
C TRP A 68 -26.43 -33.54 -17.54
N GLN A 69 -26.12 -32.66 -18.50
CA GLN A 69 -27.07 -31.66 -18.98
C GLN A 69 -28.29 -32.29 -19.65
N GLU A 70 -28.10 -33.37 -20.40
CA GLU A 70 -29.20 -34.14 -20.98
C GLU A 70 -30.04 -34.83 -19.89
N TRP A 71 -29.39 -35.42 -18.89
CA TRP A 71 -30.09 -36.04 -17.77
C TRP A 71 -30.88 -35.02 -16.92
N VAL A 72 -30.29 -33.84 -16.64
CA VAL A 72 -30.94 -32.76 -15.88
C VAL A 72 -32.18 -32.22 -16.56
N LYS A 73 -32.22 -32.22 -17.89
CA LYS A 73 -33.38 -31.78 -18.67
C LYS A 73 -34.66 -32.53 -18.27
N ASP A 74 -34.55 -33.84 -18.08
CA ASP A 74 -35.69 -34.70 -17.82
C ASP A 74 -35.96 -34.87 -16.32
N ASN A 75 -34.92 -34.79 -15.47
CA ASN A 75 -35.03 -35.06 -14.02
C ASN A 75 -35.15 -33.80 -13.15
N HIS A 76 -34.59 -32.66 -13.59
CA HIS A 76 -34.56 -31.41 -12.81
C HIS A 76 -34.87 -30.18 -13.68
N PRO A 77 -36.15 -29.93 -14.01
CA PRO A 77 -36.56 -28.86 -14.93
C PRO A 77 -36.13 -27.47 -14.50
N GLU A 78 -36.14 -27.19 -13.19
CA GLU A 78 -35.70 -25.90 -12.61
C GLU A 78 -34.21 -25.64 -12.83
N THR A 79 -33.36 -26.65 -12.64
CA THR A 79 -31.93 -26.57 -12.91
C THR A 79 -31.69 -26.41 -14.41
N TYR A 80 -32.42 -27.14 -15.24
CA TYR A 80 -32.34 -27.01 -16.69
C TYR A 80 -32.76 -25.61 -17.18
N HIS A 81 -33.74 -24.99 -16.53
CA HIS A 81 -34.14 -23.62 -16.84
C HIS A 81 -32.99 -22.62 -16.62
N LYS A 82 -32.19 -22.79 -15.56
CA LYS A 82 -30.99 -21.98 -15.31
C LYS A 82 -29.96 -22.15 -16.41
N LEU A 83 -29.71 -23.39 -16.86
CA LEU A 83 -28.80 -23.69 -17.98
C LEU A 83 -29.24 -23.04 -19.30
N LYS A 84 -30.55 -22.87 -19.52
CA LYS A 84 -31.09 -22.20 -20.71
C LYS A 84 -30.93 -20.69 -20.71
N LYS A 85 -30.54 -20.11 -19.58
CA LYS A 85 -30.35 -18.67 -19.40
C LYS A 85 -28.94 -18.40 -18.87
N PRO A 86 -27.89 -18.73 -19.64
CA PRO A 86 -26.52 -18.54 -19.19
C PRO A 86 -26.23 -17.07 -18.94
N ILE A 87 -25.25 -16.81 -18.09
CA ILE A 87 -24.68 -15.48 -17.89
C ILE A 87 -23.25 -15.55 -18.41
N ASP A 88 -22.91 -14.68 -19.36
CA ASP A 88 -21.58 -14.66 -19.98
C ASP A 88 -20.69 -13.58 -19.32
N ILE A 89 -21.28 -12.51 -18.78
CA ILE A 89 -20.56 -11.43 -18.09
C ILE A 89 -21.11 -11.22 -16.68
N LEU A 90 -20.27 -11.46 -15.68
CA LEU A 90 -20.57 -11.17 -14.29
C LEU A 90 -19.81 -9.94 -13.78
N ILE A 91 -20.54 -8.89 -13.41
CA ILE A 91 -19.98 -7.72 -12.72
C ILE A 91 -20.08 -7.98 -11.22
N ALA A 92 -18.93 -8.05 -10.56
CA ALA A 92 -18.83 -8.29 -9.13
C ALA A 92 -18.23 -7.08 -8.40
N THR A 93 -18.72 -6.81 -7.19
CA THR A 93 -17.97 -6.01 -6.20
C THR A 93 -17.29 -6.94 -5.19
N ASP A 94 -16.61 -6.38 -4.18
CA ASP A 94 -16.00 -7.16 -3.10
C ASP A 94 -17.00 -8.07 -2.32
N ALA A 95 -18.30 -7.97 -2.57
CA ALA A 95 -19.28 -8.93 -2.06
C ALA A 95 -19.07 -10.36 -2.58
N LEU A 96 -18.35 -10.52 -3.70
CA LEU A 96 -17.92 -11.81 -4.25
C LEU A 96 -16.40 -12.05 -4.06
N SER A 97 -15.68 -11.20 -3.32
CA SER A 97 -14.21 -11.33 -3.20
C SER A 97 -13.76 -12.52 -2.36
N GLU A 98 -14.66 -13.14 -1.58
CA GLU A 98 -14.34 -14.25 -0.69
C GLU A 98 -15.05 -15.55 -1.07
N GLY A 99 -14.31 -16.66 -1.01
CA GLY A 99 -14.85 -18.02 -0.97
C GLY A 99 -15.52 -18.59 -2.23
N GLN A 100 -15.64 -17.86 -3.35
CA GLN A 100 -16.33 -18.39 -4.54
C GLN A 100 -15.39 -19.15 -5.51
N ASN A 101 -15.95 -20.19 -6.15
CA ASN A 101 -15.32 -20.96 -7.21
C ASN A 101 -16.02 -20.60 -8.52
N LEU A 102 -15.29 -20.04 -9.47
CA LEU A 102 -15.82 -19.56 -10.75
C LEU A 102 -14.96 -20.08 -11.90
N GLN A 103 -14.59 -21.36 -11.83
CA GLN A 103 -13.58 -21.95 -12.71
C GLN A 103 -14.04 -22.02 -14.17
N ASP A 104 -15.36 -22.00 -14.41
CA ASP A 104 -15.98 -21.87 -15.73
C ASP A 104 -15.55 -20.60 -16.48
N ALA A 105 -15.20 -19.53 -15.75
CA ALA A 105 -14.77 -18.29 -16.37
C ALA A 105 -13.32 -18.40 -16.86
N ASP A 106 -13.10 -17.92 -18.09
CA ASP A 106 -11.78 -17.86 -18.74
C ASP A 106 -11.11 -16.50 -18.57
N MET A 107 -11.84 -15.47 -18.14
CA MET A 107 -11.32 -14.11 -18.06
C MET A 107 -11.79 -13.38 -16.81
N VAL A 108 -10.85 -12.69 -16.16
CA VAL A 108 -11.15 -11.71 -15.10
C VAL A 108 -10.61 -10.34 -15.48
N ILE A 109 -11.48 -9.34 -15.36
CA ILE A 109 -11.14 -7.94 -15.66
C ILE A 109 -11.15 -7.15 -14.35
N ASN A 110 -9.97 -6.73 -13.91
CA ASN A 110 -9.82 -5.79 -12.81
C ASN A 110 -10.00 -4.36 -13.34
N TYR A 111 -11.24 -3.88 -13.29
CA TYR A 111 -11.56 -2.49 -13.65
C TYR A 111 -10.91 -1.49 -12.69
N ASP A 112 -10.81 -1.86 -11.41
CA ASP A 112 -10.06 -1.17 -10.37
C ASP A 112 -8.97 -2.09 -9.79
N ILE A 113 -7.71 -1.69 -9.98
CA ILE A 113 -6.57 -2.41 -9.41
C ILE A 113 -6.44 -2.06 -7.93
N HIS A 114 -6.50 -3.08 -7.10
CA HIS A 114 -6.33 -2.92 -5.65
C HIS A 114 -4.85 -2.74 -5.28
N TRP A 115 -4.55 -1.86 -4.32
CA TRP A 115 -3.18 -1.56 -3.86
C TRP A 115 -2.47 -2.72 -3.13
N ASN A 116 -3.23 -3.69 -2.65
CA ASN A 116 -2.74 -4.96 -2.10
C ASN A 116 -2.74 -6.05 -3.19
N PRO A 117 -1.57 -6.53 -3.65
CA PRO A 117 -1.49 -7.56 -4.68
C PRO A 117 -2.11 -8.90 -4.27
N VAL A 118 -2.15 -9.23 -2.97
CA VAL A 118 -2.83 -10.45 -2.49
C VAL A 118 -4.27 -10.48 -2.95
N ARG A 119 -4.96 -9.33 -2.92
CA ARG A 119 -6.37 -9.27 -3.36
C ARG A 119 -6.51 -9.56 -4.85
N ILE A 120 -5.54 -9.14 -5.66
CA ILE A 120 -5.56 -9.39 -7.11
C ILE A 120 -5.29 -10.86 -7.40
N ILE A 121 -4.29 -11.44 -6.73
CA ILE A 121 -3.97 -12.88 -6.82
C ILE A 121 -5.18 -13.71 -6.38
N GLN A 122 -5.85 -13.33 -5.29
CA GLN A 122 -7.06 -14.01 -4.82
C GLN A 122 -8.24 -13.88 -5.80
N ARG A 123 -8.35 -12.77 -6.55
CA ARG A 123 -9.35 -12.59 -7.62
C ARG A 123 -9.06 -13.52 -8.80
N MET A 124 -7.82 -13.58 -9.27
CA MET A 124 -7.38 -14.54 -10.30
C MET A 124 -7.62 -15.98 -9.84
N GLY A 125 -7.24 -16.32 -8.61
CA GLY A 125 -7.45 -17.62 -7.99
C GLY A 125 -8.92 -18.02 -7.76
N ARG A 126 -9.90 -17.22 -8.21
CA ARG A 126 -11.31 -17.64 -8.30
C ARG A 126 -11.58 -18.47 -9.56
N ILE A 127 -10.87 -18.14 -10.63
CA ILE A 127 -10.98 -18.78 -11.95
C ILE A 127 -9.80 -19.71 -12.22
N ASP A 128 -8.62 -19.35 -11.69
CA ASP A 128 -7.39 -20.14 -11.77
C ASP A 128 -7.35 -21.20 -10.66
N ARG A 129 -7.88 -22.39 -10.95
CA ARG A 129 -7.88 -23.52 -10.02
C ARG A 129 -7.76 -24.86 -10.74
N LEU A 130 -7.23 -25.84 -10.01
CA LEU A 130 -7.29 -27.25 -10.40
C LEU A 130 -8.76 -27.67 -10.61
N GLY A 131 -9.04 -28.24 -11.79
CA GLY A 131 -10.39 -28.64 -12.18
C GLY A 131 -11.10 -27.66 -13.12
N SER A 132 -10.47 -26.53 -13.46
CA SER A 132 -11.01 -25.62 -14.48
C SER A 132 -11.19 -26.33 -15.83
N PRO A 133 -12.35 -26.15 -16.50
CA PRO A 133 -12.56 -26.66 -17.85
C PRO A 133 -11.79 -25.87 -18.92
N ASN A 134 -11.25 -24.70 -18.59
CA ASN A 134 -10.58 -23.81 -19.53
C ASN A 134 -9.11 -24.20 -19.71
N GLN A 135 -8.63 -24.18 -20.96
CA GLN A 135 -7.21 -24.46 -21.27
C GLN A 135 -6.30 -23.27 -20.94
N GLU A 136 -6.82 -22.06 -21.10
CA GLU A 136 -6.13 -20.80 -20.84
C GLU A 136 -7.07 -19.86 -20.09
N ILE A 137 -6.49 -19.01 -19.26
CA ILE A 137 -7.20 -17.97 -18.52
C ILE A 137 -6.51 -16.62 -18.70
N PHE A 138 -7.29 -15.54 -18.69
CA PHE A 138 -6.81 -14.19 -18.95
C PHE A 138 -7.11 -13.26 -17.78
N GLY A 139 -6.09 -12.54 -17.32
CA GLY A 139 -6.22 -11.46 -16.35
C GLY A 139 -5.98 -10.10 -17.02
N ILE A 140 -7.01 -9.25 -17.07
CA ILE A 140 -6.89 -7.89 -17.63
C ILE A 140 -6.93 -6.87 -16.50
N ASN A 141 -5.89 -6.04 -16.42
CA ASN A 141 -5.71 -5.05 -15.37
C ASN A 141 -5.80 -3.62 -15.94
N PHE A 142 -6.78 -2.84 -15.50
CA PHE A 142 -6.91 -1.43 -15.87
C PHE A 142 -6.07 -0.54 -14.93
N TRP A 143 -4.96 -0.01 -15.46
CA TRP A 143 -4.12 0.93 -14.73
C TRP A 143 -4.75 2.33 -14.72
N PRO A 144 -4.64 3.09 -13.60
CA PRO A 144 -5.06 4.48 -13.56
C PRO A 144 -4.23 5.31 -14.54
N SER A 145 -4.83 6.40 -15.04
CA SER A 145 -4.13 7.34 -15.92
C SER A 145 -2.86 7.90 -15.29
N ASP A 146 -1.87 8.24 -16.13
CA ASP A 146 -0.53 8.68 -15.71
C ASP A 146 -0.55 9.80 -14.67
N ASN A 147 -1.53 10.72 -14.73
CA ASN A 147 -1.66 11.80 -13.73
C ASN A 147 -1.98 11.28 -12.31
N ILE A 148 -2.80 10.26 -12.17
CA ILE A 148 -3.20 9.66 -10.89
C ILE A 148 -2.13 8.68 -10.41
N ASN A 149 -1.53 7.92 -11.34
CA ASN A 149 -0.43 7.00 -10.99
C ASN A 149 0.80 7.77 -10.52
N SER A 150 1.13 8.92 -11.11
CA SER A 150 2.25 9.77 -10.64
C SER A 150 2.04 10.31 -9.23
N TYR A 151 0.78 10.50 -8.82
CA TYR A 151 0.42 10.98 -7.48
C TYR A 151 0.36 9.85 -6.45
N LEU A 152 -0.15 8.67 -6.81
CA LEU A 152 -0.32 7.54 -5.89
C LEU A 152 0.87 6.58 -5.85
N ASN A 153 1.70 6.58 -6.91
CA ASN A 153 2.71 5.58 -7.22
C ASN A 153 2.19 4.14 -7.02
N LEU A 154 0.95 3.91 -7.44
CA LEU A 154 0.20 2.69 -7.13
C LEU A 154 0.87 1.48 -7.79
N GLN A 155 1.22 1.62 -9.07
CA GLN A 155 1.89 0.58 -9.83
C GLN A 155 3.21 0.16 -9.20
N GLY A 156 4.10 1.13 -8.90
CA GLY A 156 5.40 0.82 -8.29
C GLY A 156 5.27 0.14 -6.92
N ARG A 157 4.28 0.50 -6.11
CA ARG A 157 4.04 -0.13 -4.80
C ARG A 157 3.52 -1.56 -4.92
N ILE A 158 2.63 -1.82 -5.88
CA ILE A 158 2.11 -3.18 -6.13
C ILE A 158 3.25 -4.07 -6.62
N GLU A 159 4.07 -3.58 -7.55
CA GLU A 159 5.23 -4.30 -8.08
C GLU A 159 6.25 -4.63 -6.99
N GLN A 160 6.60 -3.67 -6.12
CA GLN A 160 7.49 -3.90 -4.99
C GLN A 160 6.95 -4.96 -4.02
N ARG A 161 5.64 -4.97 -3.79
CA ARG A 161 4.99 -5.95 -2.90
C ARG A 161 4.93 -7.34 -3.52
N MET A 162 4.65 -7.46 -4.81
CA MET A 162 4.71 -8.74 -5.50
C MET A 162 6.13 -9.29 -5.54
N ALA A 163 7.15 -8.43 -5.68
CA ALA A 163 8.54 -8.84 -5.59
C ALA A 163 8.86 -9.44 -4.21
N ALA A 164 8.44 -8.79 -3.14
CA ALA A 164 8.61 -9.31 -1.78
C ALA A 164 7.87 -10.65 -1.56
N MET A 165 6.68 -10.81 -2.15
CA MET A 165 5.93 -12.08 -2.12
C MET A 165 6.67 -13.20 -2.85
N LYS A 166 7.23 -12.92 -4.03
CA LYS A 166 8.04 -13.87 -4.80
C LYS A 166 9.23 -14.37 -3.96
N LEU A 167 9.95 -13.46 -3.31
CA LEU A 167 11.09 -13.81 -2.44
C LEU A 167 10.68 -14.65 -1.24
N ALA A 168 9.50 -14.38 -0.67
CA ALA A 168 8.93 -15.18 0.42
C ALA A 168 8.45 -16.58 -0.06
N GLY A 169 8.65 -16.92 -1.34
CA GLY A 169 8.30 -18.22 -1.90
C GLY A 169 6.85 -18.32 -2.38
N ALA A 170 6.12 -17.20 -2.48
CA ALA A 170 4.77 -17.21 -3.06
C ALA A 170 4.83 -17.20 -4.59
N GLU A 171 3.97 -17.98 -5.22
CA GLU A 171 3.77 -17.92 -6.67
C GLU A 171 3.09 -16.59 -7.05
N VAL A 172 3.73 -15.85 -7.97
CA VAL A 172 3.22 -14.58 -8.50
C VAL A 172 3.35 -14.57 -10.01
N ASP A 173 2.35 -14.00 -10.68
CA ASP A 173 2.36 -13.87 -12.14
C ASP A 173 3.48 -12.91 -12.61
N HIS A 174 4.45 -13.44 -13.36
CA HIS A 174 5.57 -12.67 -13.90
C HIS A 174 5.15 -11.70 -15.01
N GLN A 175 3.99 -11.89 -15.63
CA GLN A 175 3.47 -11.04 -16.70
C GLN A 175 2.49 -9.97 -16.19
N PHE A 176 2.39 -9.80 -14.87
CA PHE A 176 1.46 -8.85 -14.25
C PHE A 176 1.61 -7.41 -14.78
N SER A 177 2.85 -6.98 -15.05
CA SER A 177 3.14 -5.72 -15.74
C SER A 177 4.46 -5.82 -16.50
N ASP A 178 4.63 -5.00 -17.55
CA ASP A 178 5.87 -4.96 -18.33
C ASP A 178 7.11 -4.60 -17.49
N SER A 179 6.93 -3.75 -16.48
CA SER A 179 7.98 -3.38 -15.51
C SER A 179 8.30 -4.52 -14.54
N PHE A 180 7.28 -5.25 -14.08
CA PHE A 180 7.48 -6.41 -13.21
C PHE A 180 8.12 -7.58 -13.95
N ALA A 181 7.70 -7.86 -15.19
CA ALA A 181 8.30 -8.89 -16.04
C ALA A 181 9.79 -8.65 -16.25
N LYS A 182 10.18 -7.39 -16.50
CA LYS A 182 11.59 -6.99 -16.59
C LYS A 182 12.35 -7.14 -15.27
N MET A 183 11.70 -6.90 -14.12
CA MET A 183 12.30 -7.14 -12.80
C MET A 183 12.46 -8.64 -12.50
N ALA A 184 11.47 -9.46 -12.85
CA ALA A 184 11.39 -10.86 -12.47
C ALA A 184 12.35 -11.78 -13.24
N HIS A 185 12.93 -11.32 -14.36
CA HIS A 185 13.85 -12.07 -15.22
C HIS A 185 15.35 -11.76 -14.98
N ASP A 186 15.66 -10.85 -14.07
CA ASP A 186 17.05 -10.45 -13.81
C ASP A 186 17.62 -11.31 -12.65
N GLU A 187 18.57 -12.21 -12.89
CA GLU A 187 19.12 -13.11 -11.85
C GLU A 187 19.84 -12.36 -10.71
N GLU A 188 20.30 -11.12 -10.94
CA GLU A 188 20.82 -10.23 -9.89
C GLU A 188 19.72 -9.67 -8.98
N PHE A 189 18.44 -9.80 -9.36
CA PHE A 189 17.29 -9.28 -8.63
C PHE A 189 17.09 -10.00 -7.31
N ASP A 190 17.19 -11.33 -7.29
CA ASP A 190 17.02 -12.11 -6.06
C ASP A 190 18.10 -11.73 -5.04
N GLN A 191 19.34 -11.50 -5.48
CA GLN A 191 20.41 -11.00 -4.61
C GLN A 191 20.22 -9.55 -4.17
N LYS A 192 19.86 -8.63 -5.09
CA LYS A 192 19.63 -7.21 -4.77
C LYS A 192 18.42 -7.00 -3.85
N MET A 193 17.38 -7.80 -4.06
CA MET A 193 16.15 -7.71 -3.31
C MET A 193 16.27 -8.47 -1.99
N ASN A 194 17.02 -9.58 -1.92
CA ASN A 194 17.48 -10.16 -0.64
C ASN A 194 18.37 -9.18 0.12
N ASP A 195 19.28 -8.44 -0.52
CA ASP A 195 20.08 -7.38 0.13
C ASP A 195 19.18 -6.24 0.68
N LEU A 196 18.14 -5.84 -0.07
CA LEU A 196 17.15 -4.82 0.33
C LEU A 196 16.26 -5.32 1.47
N MET A 197 15.78 -6.55 1.39
CA MET A 197 15.01 -7.23 2.44
C MET A 197 15.89 -7.48 3.66
N MET A 198 17.16 -7.85 3.51
CA MET A 198 18.11 -8.03 4.62
C MET A 198 18.50 -6.70 5.24
N ARG A 199 18.55 -5.60 4.48
CA ARG A 199 18.73 -4.26 5.05
C ARG A 199 17.50 -3.77 5.79
N GLN A 200 16.31 -3.96 5.22
CA GLN A 200 15.03 -3.68 5.90
C GLN A 200 14.86 -4.57 7.12
N MET A 201 15.10 -5.88 6.99
CA MET A 201 15.12 -6.81 8.11
C MET A 201 16.22 -6.42 9.09
N GLN A 202 17.44 -6.02 8.73
CA GLN A 202 18.47 -5.59 9.71
C GLN A 202 18.03 -4.34 10.47
N THR A 203 17.15 -3.52 9.89
CA THR A 203 16.47 -2.42 10.61
C THR A 203 15.28 -2.90 11.45
N THR A 204 14.80 -4.14 11.22
CA THR A 204 13.66 -4.78 11.91
C THR A 204 14.09 -5.95 12.82
N TRP A 205 15.35 -6.42 12.78
CA TRP A 205 15.86 -7.57 13.55
C TRP A 205 15.99 -7.22 15.02
N ASP A 206 16.19 -5.94 15.35
CA ASP A 206 16.06 -5.41 16.72
C ASP A 206 14.60 -5.56 17.23
N ASP A 207 13.58 -5.53 16.34
CA ASP A 207 12.15 -5.66 16.70
C ASP A 207 11.63 -7.12 16.68
N ILE A 208 12.39 -8.06 16.10
CA ILE A 208 11.99 -9.48 15.99
C ILE A 208 12.18 -10.22 17.31
N GLU A 209 13.05 -9.77 18.22
CA GLU A 209 13.26 -10.46 19.51
C GLU A 209 12.12 -10.23 20.53
N VAL A 210 11.19 -9.29 20.29
CA VAL A 210 10.18 -8.91 21.31
C VAL A 210 8.74 -9.33 20.97
N SER A 211 8.41 -9.67 19.72
CA SER A 211 7.02 -9.95 19.33
C SER A 211 6.77 -11.40 18.89
N ASN A 212 6.23 -12.20 19.82
CA ASN A 212 5.80 -13.59 19.58
C ASN A 212 4.44 -13.68 18.83
N GLN A 213 4.13 -12.72 17.96
CA GLN A 213 2.91 -12.67 17.17
C GLN A 213 3.26 -12.50 15.69
N GLY A 214 2.74 -13.42 14.87
CA GLY A 214 3.12 -13.61 13.47
C GLY A 214 3.05 -12.34 12.61
N LEU A 215 3.88 -12.35 11.56
CA LEU A 215 4.02 -11.34 10.51
C LEU A 215 2.67 -10.80 10.00
N GLY A 216 2.18 -9.73 10.61
CA GLY A 216 1.01 -8.98 10.15
C GLY A 216 1.42 -7.97 9.07
N PHE A 217 1.15 -8.29 7.80
CA PHE A 217 1.46 -7.44 6.64
C PHE A 217 0.79 -6.05 6.65
N ASP A 218 -0.20 -5.81 7.53
CA ASP A 218 -0.81 -4.49 7.73
C ASP A 218 0.16 -3.51 8.43
N SER A 219 1.12 -4.02 9.21
CA SER A 219 2.10 -3.23 9.97
C SER A 219 3.12 -2.48 9.10
N LEU A 220 3.19 -2.82 7.80
CA LEU A 220 4.05 -2.18 6.80
C LEU A 220 3.32 -1.08 6.01
N SER A 221 2.00 -0.98 6.15
CA SER A 221 1.20 -0.04 5.39
C SER A 221 0.78 1.13 6.28
N LEU A 222 1.09 2.36 5.85
CA LEU A 222 0.54 3.59 6.45
C LEU A 222 -0.98 3.74 6.17
N GLU A 223 -1.69 2.63 6.01
CA GLU A 223 -3.08 2.60 5.57
C GLU A 223 -4.02 3.04 6.68
N ARG A 224 -3.75 2.60 7.92
CA ARG A 224 -4.49 3.07 9.10
C ARG A 224 -4.49 4.60 9.19
N TYR A 225 -3.34 5.24 8.96
CA TYR A 225 -3.20 6.70 8.92
C TYR A 225 -4.07 7.35 7.85
N ARG A 226 -4.09 6.78 6.64
CA ARG A 226 -4.89 7.32 5.54
C ARG A 226 -6.37 7.21 5.81
N GLN A 227 -6.82 6.08 6.36
CA GLN A 227 -8.22 5.86 6.71
C GLN A 227 -8.66 6.83 7.82
N ASP A 228 -7.84 7.01 8.86
CA ASP A 228 -8.10 7.96 9.94
C ASP A 228 -8.19 9.40 9.39
N LEU A 229 -7.21 9.82 8.57
CA LEU A 229 -7.21 11.15 7.95
C LEU A 229 -8.41 11.36 7.04
N LEU A 230 -8.75 10.37 6.20
CA LEU A 230 -9.88 10.44 5.29
C LEU A 230 -11.20 10.57 6.05
N THR A 231 -11.35 9.80 7.13
CA THR A 231 -12.52 9.85 8.00
C THR A 231 -12.69 11.23 8.62
N GLU A 232 -11.63 11.79 9.19
CA GLU A 232 -11.67 13.10 9.83
C GLU A 232 -11.85 14.24 8.81
N PHE A 233 -11.19 14.15 7.65
CA PHE A 233 -11.34 15.13 6.58
C PHE A 233 -12.75 15.16 5.99
N ASN A 234 -13.39 13.99 5.87
CA ASN A 234 -14.77 13.89 5.40
C ASN A 234 -15.78 14.35 6.45
N ARG A 235 -15.45 14.25 7.74
CA ARG A 235 -16.30 14.71 8.84
C ARG A 235 -16.48 16.23 8.83
N ASP A 236 -15.39 16.99 8.68
CA ASP A 236 -15.44 18.45 8.79
C ASP A 236 -14.42 19.16 7.89
N LYS A 237 -14.65 19.05 6.58
CA LYS A 237 -13.78 19.62 5.56
C LYS A 237 -13.65 21.14 5.63
N ASP A 238 -14.72 21.82 6.03
CA ASP A 238 -14.77 23.29 6.04
C ASP A 238 -13.97 23.86 7.22
N LYS A 239 -13.97 23.19 8.39
CA LYS A 239 -13.07 23.52 9.50
C LYS A 239 -11.60 23.55 9.06
N TYR A 240 -11.12 22.51 8.38
CA TYR A 240 -9.71 22.45 7.95
C TYR A 240 -9.37 23.46 6.86
N ARG A 241 -10.34 23.83 6.00
CA ARG A 241 -10.15 24.88 4.98
C ARG A 241 -10.07 26.27 5.58
N GLN A 242 -10.82 26.52 6.65
CA GLN A 242 -10.84 27.80 7.36
C GLN A 242 -9.72 27.93 8.38
N MET A 243 -9.06 26.82 8.72
CA MET A 243 -7.92 26.80 9.63
C MET A 243 -6.81 27.72 9.08
N PRO A 244 -6.32 28.69 9.87
CA PRO A 244 -5.22 29.54 9.46
C PRO A 244 -4.00 28.71 9.07
N LYS A 245 -3.26 29.16 8.05
CA LYS A 245 -1.98 28.53 7.70
C LYS A 245 -0.99 28.76 8.83
N GLY A 246 -0.26 27.70 9.21
CA GLY A 246 0.72 27.77 10.29
C GLY A 246 0.13 27.63 11.69
N VAL A 247 -1.07 27.05 11.84
CA VAL A 247 -1.56 26.62 13.14
C VAL A 247 -0.62 25.52 13.67
N TYR A 248 0.08 25.85 14.75
CA TYR A 248 1.04 24.97 15.40
C TYR A 248 0.34 24.01 16.35
N THR A 249 0.70 22.73 16.29
CA THR A 249 0.21 21.74 17.24
C THR A 249 1.35 21.21 18.10
N GLY A 250 1.04 20.87 19.34
CA GLY A 250 1.91 20.18 20.28
C GLY A 250 1.02 19.48 21.29
N PHE A 251 1.56 18.52 22.01
CA PHE A 251 0.82 17.77 23.02
C PHE A 251 1.74 17.37 24.17
N THR A 252 1.13 17.11 25.33
CA THR A 252 1.79 16.46 26.44
C THR A 252 1.72 14.94 26.24
N ALA A 253 2.87 14.27 26.27
CA ALA A 253 3.01 12.83 26.17
C ALA A 253 3.29 12.26 27.55
N VAL A 254 2.41 11.39 28.05
CA VAL A 254 2.58 10.73 29.35
C VAL A 254 2.62 9.24 29.10
N GLN A 255 3.54 8.54 29.77
CA GLN A 255 3.62 7.07 29.70
C GLN A 255 2.24 6.45 29.97
N LYS A 256 1.79 5.59 29.05
CA LYS A 256 0.49 4.91 29.15
C LYS A 256 0.73 3.42 29.35
N SER A 257 0.00 2.83 30.30
CA SER A 257 0.05 1.39 30.58
C SER A 257 -0.57 0.58 29.44
N GLY A 258 0.09 -0.51 29.01
CA GLY A 258 -0.38 -1.37 27.92
C GLY A 258 0.06 -0.93 26.51
N ILE A 259 1.09 -0.09 26.44
CA ILE A 259 1.77 0.32 25.20
C ILE A 259 3.15 -0.35 25.21
N ASP A 260 3.68 -0.55 24.01
CA ASP A 260 5.06 -0.98 23.78
C ASP A 260 6.04 -0.21 24.68
N ASP A 261 6.81 -0.95 25.48
CA ASP A 261 7.72 -0.39 26.48
C ASP A 261 8.80 0.47 25.80
N ASP A 262 9.22 0.11 24.57
CA ASP A 262 10.19 0.88 23.79
C ASP A 262 9.67 2.26 23.37
N LEU A 263 8.36 2.39 23.09
CA LEU A 263 7.75 3.68 22.76
C LEU A 263 7.62 4.58 23.99
N ASN A 264 7.37 3.98 25.17
CA ASN A 264 7.31 4.69 26.45
C ASN A 264 8.71 5.14 26.93
N ASP A 265 9.73 4.33 26.67
CA ASP A 265 11.12 4.61 27.05
C ASP A 265 11.77 5.67 26.15
N ASN A 266 11.28 5.83 24.91
CA ASN A 266 11.74 6.85 23.96
C ASN A 266 10.88 8.14 23.94
N LEU A 267 10.13 8.43 25.01
CA LEU A 267 9.46 9.70 25.17
C LEU A 267 10.42 10.78 25.69
N HIS A 268 10.67 11.79 24.86
CA HIS A 268 11.51 12.93 25.23
C HIS A 268 10.89 14.26 24.82
N ASP A 269 11.27 15.32 25.53
CA ASP A 269 11.00 16.68 25.05
C ASP A 269 11.66 16.91 23.69
N GLY A 270 10.87 17.29 22.69
CA GLY A 270 11.40 17.40 21.34
C GLY A 270 10.44 17.98 20.31
N ILE A 271 10.90 17.93 19.07
CA ILE A 271 10.17 18.38 17.90
C ILE A 271 10.06 17.26 16.87
N ILE A 272 8.84 16.98 16.47
CA ILE A 272 8.54 16.21 15.27
C ILE A 272 8.47 17.21 14.12
N ALA A 273 9.27 17.00 13.07
CA ALA A 273 9.34 17.91 11.93
C ALA A 273 9.12 17.15 10.62
N LEU A 274 8.28 17.71 9.75
CA LEU A 274 8.13 17.28 8.36
C LEU A 274 8.89 18.25 7.47
N LEU A 275 9.98 17.76 6.88
CA LEU A 275 10.86 18.53 6.00
C LEU A 275 10.59 18.18 4.53
N GLY A 276 10.57 19.19 3.67
CA GLY A 276 10.40 19.05 2.22
C GLY A 276 11.65 19.46 1.46
N TYR A 277 12.10 18.60 0.54
CA TYR A 277 13.22 18.88 -0.37
C TYR A 277 12.79 18.75 -1.83
N PRO A 278 13.31 19.58 -2.76
CA PRO A 278 14.11 20.76 -2.50
C PRO A 278 13.25 21.91 -1.95
N ALA A 279 13.88 22.85 -1.26
CA ALA A 279 13.22 24.06 -0.78
C ALA A 279 12.56 24.82 -1.93
N LYS A 280 11.42 25.44 -1.62
CA LYS A 280 10.60 26.16 -2.58
C LYS A 280 11.33 27.41 -3.08
N PRO A 281 11.59 27.55 -4.39
CA PRO A 281 12.19 28.76 -4.93
C PRO A 281 11.29 29.99 -4.68
N ALA A 282 11.91 31.10 -4.31
CA ALA A 282 11.20 32.37 -4.13
C ALA A 282 10.37 32.73 -5.38
N LYS A 283 9.13 33.19 -5.17
CA LYS A 283 8.18 33.66 -6.20
C LYS A 283 7.58 32.59 -7.14
N LYS A 284 7.81 31.28 -6.92
CA LYS A 284 7.03 30.24 -7.61
C LYS A 284 5.75 29.90 -6.83
N LEU A 285 4.60 29.98 -7.48
CA LEU A 285 3.32 29.60 -6.87
C LEU A 285 3.20 28.07 -6.74
N ALA A 286 3.52 27.35 -7.83
CA ALA A 286 3.56 25.90 -7.86
C ALA A 286 4.96 25.38 -7.51
N HIS A 287 5.03 24.48 -6.53
CA HIS A 287 6.24 23.78 -6.12
C HIS A 287 5.88 22.36 -5.70
N GLN A 288 6.68 21.39 -6.14
CA GLN A 288 6.51 19.99 -5.76
C GLN A 288 7.80 19.54 -5.08
N TYR A 289 7.67 19.15 -3.81
CA TYR A 289 8.75 18.50 -3.09
C TYR A 289 8.98 17.11 -3.68
N GLN A 290 10.25 16.77 -3.87
CA GLN A 290 10.72 15.46 -4.34
C GLN A 290 10.88 14.47 -3.19
N VAL A 291 11.24 14.96 -2.00
CA VAL A 291 11.47 14.14 -0.81
C VAL A 291 10.78 14.78 0.39
N PHE A 292 10.17 13.93 1.22
CA PHE A 292 9.59 14.29 2.50
C PHE A 292 10.28 13.48 3.60
N ASP A 293 10.88 14.17 4.57
CA ASP A 293 11.51 13.54 5.72
C ASP A 293 10.71 13.90 6.98
N LEU A 294 10.09 12.89 7.58
CA LEU A 294 9.45 12.99 8.88
C LEU A 294 10.44 12.53 9.95
N ILE A 295 10.78 13.42 10.88
CA ILE A 295 11.78 13.15 11.91
C ILE A 295 11.23 13.51 13.28
N TYR A 296 11.76 12.85 14.31
CA TYR A 296 11.54 13.22 15.70
C TYR A 296 12.89 13.36 16.39
N ILE A 297 13.19 14.57 16.87
CA ILE A 297 14.47 14.91 17.48
C ILE A 297 14.25 15.57 18.84
N ASP A 298 15.20 15.38 19.75
CA ASP A 298 15.23 16.09 21.02
C ASP A 298 15.75 17.53 20.86
N LYS A 299 15.78 18.28 21.97
CA LYS A 299 16.33 19.66 22.02
C LYS A 299 17.81 19.75 21.63
N SER A 300 18.57 18.64 21.63
CA SER A 300 19.97 18.59 21.22
C SER A 300 20.13 18.33 19.71
N GLY A 301 19.08 17.88 19.02
CA GLY A 301 19.11 17.47 17.62
C GLY A 301 19.42 15.99 17.42
N LYS A 302 19.37 15.18 18.48
CA LYS A 302 19.52 13.73 18.40
C LYS A 302 18.18 13.11 17.97
N LEU A 303 18.22 12.17 17.03
CA LEU A 303 17.07 11.35 16.65
C LEU A 303 16.57 10.55 17.85
N ILE A 304 15.30 10.74 18.19
CA ILE A 304 14.60 9.97 19.22
C ILE A 304 14.04 8.68 18.63
N LEU A 305 13.27 8.80 17.54
CA LEU A 305 12.76 7.67 16.78
C LEU A 305 13.49 7.58 15.44
N LYS A 306 13.92 6.37 15.09
CA LYS A 306 14.77 6.14 13.91
C LYS A 306 13.94 5.95 12.64
N ASN A 307 12.67 5.60 12.79
CA ASN A 307 11.77 5.29 11.69
C ASN A 307 10.57 6.24 11.63
N GLN A 308 10.18 6.65 10.42
CA GLN A 308 9.00 7.50 10.19
C GLN A 308 7.70 6.83 10.68
N LYS A 309 7.63 5.50 10.65
CA LYS A 309 6.48 4.75 11.16
C LYS A 309 6.31 4.95 12.66
N GLU A 310 7.38 4.83 13.45
CA GLU A 310 7.32 5.01 14.91
C GLU A 310 6.85 6.43 15.25
N VAL A 311 7.32 7.44 14.52
CA VAL A 311 6.87 8.83 14.67
C VAL A 311 5.38 8.97 14.40
N LEU A 312 4.88 8.30 13.36
CA LEU A 312 3.46 8.28 13.05
C LEU A 312 2.67 7.53 14.13
N ASP A 313 3.16 6.39 14.62
CA ASP A 313 2.52 5.58 15.69
C ASP A 313 2.39 6.38 16.98
N LEU A 314 3.43 7.13 17.34
CA LEU A 314 3.39 8.11 18.41
C LEU A 314 2.31 9.18 18.16
N LEU A 315 2.26 9.79 16.98
CA LEU A 315 1.24 10.78 16.65
C LEU A 315 -0.18 10.21 16.72
N THR A 316 -0.41 8.97 16.27
CA THR A 316 -1.72 8.30 16.39
C THR A 316 -2.12 8.12 17.83
N LEU A 317 -1.18 7.75 18.69
CA LEU A 317 -1.44 7.49 20.10
C LEU A 317 -1.90 8.74 20.86
N TYR A 318 -1.40 9.90 20.44
CA TYR A 318 -1.65 11.19 21.10
C TYR A 318 -2.53 12.14 20.28
N LYS A 319 -3.10 11.70 19.16
CA LYS A 319 -3.90 12.54 18.25
C LYS A 319 -5.11 13.22 18.90
N ASP A 320 -5.66 12.59 19.94
CA ASP A 320 -6.85 13.07 20.65
C ASP A 320 -6.50 13.85 21.94
N ASN A 321 -5.21 14.06 22.24
CA ASN A 321 -4.79 14.85 23.38
C ASN A 321 -5.07 16.34 23.18
N GLU A 322 -5.28 17.06 24.29
CA GLU A 322 -5.40 18.51 24.26
C GLU A 322 -4.11 19.17 23.74
N ARG A 323 -4.28 20.25 22.98
CA ARG A 323 -3.15 21.03 22.47
C ARG A 323 -2.34 21.60 23.65
N PHE A 324 -1.06 21.28 23.66
CA PHE A 324 -0.10 21.88 24.59
C PHE A 324 1.16 22.33 23.84
N VAL A 325 1.52 23.60 24.02
CA VAL A 325 2.76 24.20 23.51
C VAL A 325 3.28 25.11 24.62
N PRO A 326 4.57 25.06 24.98
CA PRO A 326 5.12 25.99 25.97
C PRO A 326 4.87 27.46 25.58
N ASP A 327 4.40 28.28 26.52
CA ASP A 327 4.02 29.68 26.29
C ASP A 327 5.09 30.50 25.56
N ALA A 328 6.36 30.29 25.90
CA ALA A 328 7.48 30.99 25.27
C ALA A 328 7.59 30.67 23.77
N VAL A 329 7.32 29.42 23.38
CA VAL A 329 7.30 29.02 21.96
C VAL A 329 6.03 29.52 21.29
N ASP A 330 4.88 29.43 21.96
CA ASP A 330 3.58 29.85 21.38
C ASP A 330 3.53 31.38 21.14
N ARG A 331 4.20 32.16 22.00
CA ARG A 331 4.40 33.62 21.81
C ARG A 331 5.50 33.97 20.81
N GLY A 332 6.25 32.98 20.30
CA GLY A 332 7.34 33.19 19.37
C GLY A 332 8.55 33.90 19.99
N GLU A 333 8.84 33.67 21.28
CA GLU A 333 10.00 34.23 21.94
C GLU A 333 11.29 33.72 21.27
N ALA A 334 12.15 34.64 20.83
CA ALA A 334 13.29 34.34 19.99
C ALA A 334 14.26 33.31 20.60
N VAL A 335 14.40 33.29 21.92
CA VAL A 335 15.28 32.34 22.63
C VAL A 335 14.72 30.92 22.55
N ALA A 336 13.44 30.72 22.89
CA ALA A 336 12.79 29.41 22.86
C ALA A 336 12.70 28.84 21.44
N VAL A 337 12.41 29.69 20.45
CA VAL A 337 12.41 29.28 19.03
C VAL A 337 13.82 28.94 18.54
N ALA A 338 14.84 29.69 18.98
CA ALA A 338 16.22 29.43 18.57
C ALA A 338 16.73 28.06 19.02
N GLU A 339 16.29 27.55 20.18
CA GLU A 339 16.63 26.20 20.65
C GLU A 339 16.15 25.13 19.66
N LEU A 340 14.88 25.20 19.22
CA LEU A 340 14.31 24.28 18.24
C LEU A 340 15.00 24.37 16.87
N VAL A 341 15.31 25.58 16.44
CA VAL A 341 16.06 25.81 15.19
C VAL A 341 17.46 25.22 15.26
N ASN A 342 18.13 25.34 16.41
CA ASN A 342 19.45 24.77 16.62
C ASN A 342 19.43 23.25 16.61
N ALA A 343 18.42 22.62 17.24
CA ALA A 343 18.23 21.17 17.18
C ALA A 343 18.12 20.66 15.72
N LEU A 344 17.28 21.30 14.90
CA LEU A 344 17.14 20.96 13.47
C LEU A 344 18.44 21.14 12.68
N LYS A 345 19.20 22.22 12.95
CA LYS A 345 20.50 22.45 12.32
C LYS A 345 21.52 21.38 12.68
N THR A 346 21.59 21.00 13.97
CA THR A 346 22.48 19.94 14.44
C THR A 346 22.16 18.62 13.75
N TRP A 347 20.88 18.28 13.66
CA TRP A 347 20.44 17.07 12.96
C TRP A 347 20.81 17.08 11.47
N LEU A 348 20.53 18.17 10.74
CA LEU A 348 20.90 18.28 9.33
C LEU A 348 22.42 18.14 9.12
N THR A 349 23.21 18.72 10.01
CA THR A 349 24.67 18.66 9.94
C THR A 349 25.20 17.25 10.20
N SER A 350 24.59 16.51 11.14
CA SER A 350 24.97 15.12 11.43
C SER A 350 24.60 14.13 10.33
N GLN A 351 23.61 14.45 9.49
CA GLN A 351 23.32 13.66 8.28
C GLN A 351 24.37 13.85 7.18
N ALA A 352 24.99 15.04 7.10
CA ALA A 352 26.06 15.31 6.15
C ALA A 352 27.39 14.67 6.57
N VAL A 353 27.70 14.67 7.88
CA VAL A 353 28.99 14.24 8.44
C VAL A 353 28.77 13.35 9.65
N GLN A 354 29.32 12.13 9.65
CA GLN A 354 29.43 11.31 10.86
C GLN A 354 30.76 11.61 11.56
N GLU A 355 30.72 11.74 12.88
CA GLU A 355 31.92 11.84 13.71
C GLU A 355 32.07 10.52 14.47
N GLU A 356 33.02 9.69 14.08
CA GLU A 356 33.38 8.46 14.80
C GLU A 356 34.51 8.77 15.80
N GLN A 357 34.28 8.52 17.09
CA GLN A 357 35.33 8.52 18.10
C GLN A 357 36.12 7.21 17.99
N MET A 358 37.41 7.31 17.69
CA MET A 358 38.33 6.17 17.70
C MET A 358 38.73 5.81 19.13
N GLU A 359 39.16 4.57 19.35
CA GLU A 359 39.58 4.05 20.67
C GLU A 359 40.72 4.86 21.33
N ASP A 360 41.44 5.70 20.57
CA ASP A 360 42.48 6.60 21.06
C ASP A 360 41.98 7.99 21.50
N GLY A 361 40.67 8.25 21.43
CA GLY A 361 40.05 9.52 21.77
C GLY A 361 40.08 10.58 20.65
N SER A 362 40.62 10.26 19.47
CA SER A 362 40.58 11.14 18.29
C SER A 362 39.23 11.04 17.56
N VAL A 363 38.74 12.18 17.07
CA VAL A 363 37.48 12.26 16.32
C VAL A 363 37.80 12.19 14.83
N LYS A 364 37.39 11.11 14.16
CA LYS A 364 37.51 10.98 12.72
C LYS A 364 36.19 11.37 12.06
N LYS A 365 36.24 12.41 11.21
CA LYS A 365 35.10 12.80 10.36
C LYS A 365 34.97 11.79 9.22
N THR A 366 33.95 10.95 9.29
CA THR A 366 33.57 9.97 8.28
C THR A 366 32.36 10.49 7.49
N MET A 367 32.24 10.08 6.22
CA MET A 367 31.14 10.52 5.35
C MET A 367 29.82 9.93 5.84
N GLY A 368 28.74 10.73 5.89
CA GLY A 368 27.44 10.29 6.42
C GLY A 368 26.82 9.07 5.69
N ASN A 369 25.85 8.43 6.34
CA ASN A 369 25.20 7.19 5.89
C ASN A 369 24.65 7.26 4.45
N GLU A 370 24.09 8.39 4.01
CA GLU A 370 23.59 8.54 2.64
C GLU A 370 24.73 8.64 1.61
N THR A 371 25.84 9.29 1.96
CA THR A 371 27.04 9.42 1.12
C THR A 371 27.72 8.07 0.91
N LEU A 372 27.79 7.25 1.96
CA LEU A 372 28.21 5.84 1.88
C LEU A 372 27.28 5.03 0.98
N GLY A 373 25.96 5.25 1.06
CA GLY A 373 24.97 4.62 0.18
C GLY A 373 25.13 4.99 -1.30
N ILE A 374 25.43 6.26 -1.62
CA ILE A 374 25.66 6.74 -2.99
C ILE A 374 26.98 6.18 -3.57
N LEU A 375 28.06 6.17 -2.78
CA LEU A 375 29.35 5.58 -3.17
C LEU A 375 29.27 4.08 -3.44
N GLN A 376 28.49 3.34 -2.66
CA GLN A 376 28.19 1.93 -2.93
C GLN A 376 27.33 1.76 -4.20
N GLY A 377 26.35 2.64 -4.44
CA GLY A 377 25.55 2.66 -5.67
C GLY A 377 26.34 2.97 -6.94
N LEU A 378 27.40 3.79 -6.84
CA LEU A 378 28.37 4.08 -7.89
C LEU A 378 29.19 2.84 -8.28
N LYS A 379 29.69 2.08 -7.29
CA LYS A 379 30.39 0.81 -7.53
C LYS A 379 29.50 -0.25 -8.19
N ARG A 380 28.18 -0.15 -7.99
CA ARG A 380 27.15 -1.07 -8.52
C ARG A 380 26.44 -0.56 -9.79
N GLY A 381 26.88 0.55 -10.39
CA GLY A 381 26.35 1.03 -11.69
C GLY A 381 24.91 1.58 -11.67
N ASN A 382 24.40 2.04 -10.53
CA ASN A 382 23.01 2.52 -10.43
C ASN A 382 22.79 3.85 -11.19
N LYS A 383 21.91 3.82 -12.20
CA LYS A 383 21.55 4.96 -13.07
C LYS A 383 21.01 6.16 -12.28
N ALA A 384 20.27 5.93 -11.19
CA ALA A 384 19.75 7.00 -10.33
C ALA A 384 20.86 7.73 -9.54
N SER A 385 21.91 7.00 -9.12
CA SER A 385 23.09 7.58 -8.48
C SER A 385 23.93 8.37 -9.48
N ILE A 386 24.01 7.90 -10.73
CA ILE A 386 24.69 8.58 -11.84
C ILE A 386 23.94 9.86 -12.26
N ASP A 387 22.61 9.83 -12.31
CA ASP A 387 21.79 10.99 -12.67
C ASP A 387 21.78 12.06 -11.55
N ARG A 388 21.86 11.67 -10.27
CA ARG A 388 22.07 12.61 -9.14
C ARG A 388 23.39 13.38 -9.24
N ILE A 389 24.45 12.74 -9.75
CA ILE A 389 25.75 13.38 -10.00
C ILE A 389 25.69 14.29 -11.23
N LYS A 390 24.98 13.90 -12.30
CA LYS A 390 24.74 14.78 -13.45
C LYS A 390 23.96 16.06 -13.06
N GLN A 391 23.17 16.00 -11.99
CA GLN A 391 22.48 17.16 -11.41
C GLN A 391 23.33 17.96 -10.40
N ASN A 392 24.63 17.64 -10.24
CA ASN A 392 25.58 18.35 -9.34
C ASN A 392 25.15 18.43 -7.85
N VAL A 393 24.26 17.56 -7.37
CA VAL A 393 23.89 17.53 -5.95
C VAL A 393 24.83 16.56 -5.22
N THR A 394 25.92 17.08 -4.64
CA THR A 394 26.71 16.34 -3.65
C THR A 394 25.89 16.15 -2.36
N VAL A 395 26.11 15.08 -1.59
CA VAL A 395 25.40 14.86 -0.31
C VAL A 395 25.68 15.98 0.69
N ASP A 396 26.91 16.51 0.68
CA ASP A 396 27.30 17.73 1.40
C ASP A 396 26.49 18.97 0.98
N GLY A 397 25.99 18.98 -0.26
CA GLY A 397 25.07 20.01 -0.76
C GLY A 397 23.62 19.77 -0.34
N LYS A 398 23.16 18.52 -0.26
CA LYS A 398 21.74 18.20 0.02
C LYS A 398 21.30 18.68 1.40
N TYR A 399 22.02 18.32 2.46
CA TYR A 399 21.64 18.61 3.87
C TYR A 399 21.98 20.03 4.36
N GLN A 400 22.01 20.99 3.46
CA GLN A 400 22.05 22.39 3.85
C GLN A 400 20.64 22.86 4.23
N LEU A 401 20.53 23.60 5.34
CA LEU A 401 19.25 24.14 5.81
C LEU A 401 18.50 24.92 4.72
N SER A 402 19.21 25.62 3.83
CA SER A 402 18.63 26.37 2.72
C SER A 402 17.93 25.51 1.67
N ASN A 403 18.16 24.20 1.66
CA ASN A 403 17.64 23.27 0.68
C ASN A 403 16.41 22.50 1.17
N PHE A 404 15.99 22.73 2.42
CA PHE A 404 14.78 22.15 2.99
C PHE A 404 13.80 23.24 3.41
N ASP A 405 12.52 23.01 3.15
CA ASP A 405 11.44 23.75 3.80
C ASP A 405 10.91 22.95 4.99
N LEU A 406 10.69 23.62 6.13
CA LEU A 406 9.89 23.06 7.22
C LEU A 406 8.41 23.18 6.84
N ILE A 407 7.76 22.06 6.53
CA ILE A 407 6.36 22.01 6.09
C ILE A 407 5.42 22.07 7.29
N SER A 408 5.70 21.24 8.30
CA SER A 408 4.91 21.14 9.52
C SER A 408 5.81 20.71 10.67
N TRP A 409 5.43 21.07 11.89
CA TRP A 409 6.09 20.59 13.09
C TRP A 409 5.08 20.39 14.22
N VAL A 410 5.42 19.47 15.12
CA VAL A 410 4.65 19.17 16.33
C VAL A 410 5.61 19.11 17.52
N LEU A 411 5.27 19.77 18.63
CA LEU A 411 6.05 19.60 19.87
C LEU A 411 5.54 18.43 20.68
N VAL A 412 6.49 17.68 21.21
CA VAL A 412 6.26 16.69 22.25
C VAL A 412 6.83 17.25 23.53
N THR A 413 5.99 17.37 24.56
CA THR A 413 6.42 17.69 25.93
C THR A 413 6.09 16.51 26.81
N VAL A 414 7.04 16.01 27.58
CA VAL A 414 6.85 14.82 28.42
C VAL A 414 6.62 15.22 29.87
#